data_AF-A0A4Q5WVW6-F1
#
_entry.id   AF-A0A4Q5WVW6-F1
#
_cell.length_a   1.000
_cell.length_b   1.000
_cell.length_c   1.000
_cell.angle_alpha   90.00
_cell.angle_beta   90.00
_cell.angle_gamma   90.00
#
_symmetry.space_group_name_H-M   'P 1'
#
loop_
_entity.id
_entity.type
_entity.pdbx_description
1 polymer ?
#
loop_
_entity_poly.entity_id
_entity_poly.type
_entity_poly.pdbx_seq_one_letter_code
_entity_poly.pdbx_strand_id
1 'polypeptide(L)'
;MKKQFLLLSAGVLAACSVWAQAPKVNFEKYTLPNGLKVILHRDTTAPVVAVTTLYHVGSKNEDTARTGFAHFFEHLLFEGSENVKRGEFDKYITNAGGALNANTSQDRTFYYELLPANQLKLGLWLESERMMHAKIEQVGVNTQREVVKEEKRQRVDNRPYGSILTEILKRAYREHPYRWAPIGSMDHLNAAALDEFIAFY
;
A
#
# COMPACT_ATOMS: atom_id res chain seq x y z
N MET A 1 49.64 -41.36 -6.03
CA MET A 1 48.16 -41.30 -6.07
C MET A 1 47.61 -40.02 -5.41
N LYS A 2 48.07 -38.81 -5.78
CA LYS A 2 47.62 -37.54 -5.14
C LYS A 2 47.48 -36.35 -6.11
N LYS A 3 47.39 -36.57 -7.42
CA LYS A 3 47.30 -35.49 -8.42
C LYS A 3 46.01 -35.47 -9.25
N GLN A 4 45.09 -36.43 -9.06
CA GLN A 4 43.83 -36.48 -9.83
C GLN A 4 42.62 -35.88 -9.10
N PHE A 5 42.74 -35.50 -7.82
CA PHE A 5 41.61 -34.95 -7.05
C PHE A 5 41.45 -33.42 -7.16
N LEU A 6 42.39 -32.69 -7.76
CA LEU A 6 42.32 -31.22 -7.85
C LEU A 6 41.63 -30.70 -9.12
N LEU A 7 41.34 -31.56 -10.11
CA LEU A 7 40.69 -31.13 -11.36
C LEU A 7 39.15 -31.24 -11.31
N LEU A 8 38.58 -31.98 -10.36
CA LEU A 8 37.12 -32.04 -10.18
C LEU A 8 36.55 -30.85 -9.39
N SER A 9 37.34 -30.17 -8.56
CA SER A 9 36.87 -29.05 -7.74
C SER A 9 36.78 -27.72 -8.52
N ALA A 10 37.50 -27.57 -9.63
CA ALA A 10 37.41 -26.39 -10.48
C ALA A 10 36.17 -26.40 -11.40
N GLY A 11 35.69 -27.58 -11.81
CA GLY A 11 34.50 -27.73 -12.65
C GLY A 11 33.18 -27.45 -11.91
N VAL A 12 33.12 -27.74 -10.60
CA VAL A 12 31.92 -27.51 -9.77
C VAL A 12 31.74 -26.02 -9.44
N LEU A 13 32.82 -25.24 -9.33
CA LEU A 13 32.73 -23.80 -9.05
C LEU A 13 32.26 -22.97 -10.25
N ALA A 14 32.45 -23.43 -11.48
CA ALA A 14 31.97 -22.73 -12.67
C ALA A 14 30.44 -22.87 -12.88
N ALA A 15 29.83 -23.95 -12.35
CA ALA A 15 28.40 -24.24 -12.51
C ALA A 15 27.47 -23.37 -11.63
N CYS A 16 28.00 -22.72 -10.58
CA CYS A 16 27.23 -21.81 -9.73
C CYS A 16 27.09 -20.38 -10.28
N SER A 17 27.62 -20.11 -11.48
CA SER A 17 27.64 -18.77 -12.07
C SER A 17 26.39 -18.42 -12.86
N VAL A 18 25.44 -19.35 -13.03
CA VAL A 18 24.11 -19.00 -13.54
C VAL A 18 23.34 -18.33 -12.41
N TRP A 19 23.78 -17.13 -12.05
CA TRP A 19 22.90 -16.13 -11.48
C TRP A 19 21.76 -16.02 -12.48
N ALA A 20 20.61 -16.57 -12.13
CA ALA A 20 19.37 -16.35 -12.85
C ALA A 20 19.24 -14.83 -12.99
N GLN A 21 19.55 -14.29 -14.17
CA GLN A 21 19.16 -12.93 -14.49
C GLN A 21 17.66 -12.90 -14.31
N ALA A 22 17.19 -12.05 -13.39
CA ALA A 22 15.76 -11.80 -13.26
C ALA A 22 15.22 -11.52 -14.67
N PRO A 23 14.12 -12.17 -15.08
CA PRO A 23 13.56 -11.97 -16.41
C PRO A 23 13.40 -10.47 -16.66
N LYS A 24 13.91 -10.00 -17.80
CA LYS A 24 13.74 -8.60 -18.18
C LYS A 24 12.25 -8.35 -18.39
N VAL A 25 11.63 -7.59 -17.48
CA VAL A 25 10.21 -7.21 -17.59
C VAL A 25 10.10 -6.11 -18.64
N ASN A 26 9.43 -6.39 -19.76
CA ASN A 26 9.15 -5.39 -20.78
C ASN A 26 7.93 -4.56 -20.36
N PHE A 27 8.08 -3.25 -20.23
CA PHE A 27 6.98 -2.35 -19.87
C PHE A 27 7.06 -1.06 -20.69
N GLU A 28 5.92 -0.42 -20.86
CA GLU A 28 5.79 0.93 -21.39
C GLU A 28 5.66 1.91 -20.22
N LYS A 29 6.24 3.09 -20.37
CA LYS A 29 6.13 4.18 -19.40
C LYS A 29 5.79 5.47 -20.11
N TYR A 30 4.71 6.11 -19.69
CA TYR A 30 4.28 7.40 -20.21
C TYR A 30 3.65 8.25 -19.11
N THR A 31 3.41 9.52 -19.42
CA THR A 31 2.79 10.49 -18.49
C THR A 31 1.58 11.10 -19.19
N LEU A 32 0.43 11.06 -18.54
CA LEU A 32 -0.80 11.65 -19.03
C LEU A 32 -0.73 13.19 -18.95
N PRO A 33 -1.60 13.93 -19.68
CA PRO A 33 -1.60 15.39 -19.66
C PRO A 33 -1.79 16.01 -18.26
N ASN A 34 -2.45 15.30 -17.33
CA ASN A 34 -2.63 15.72 -15.94
C ASN A 34 -1.43 15.39 -15.02
N GLY A 35 -0.33 14.85 -15.57
CA GLY A 35 0.88 14.50 -14.82
C GLY A 35 0.89 13.08 -14.23
N LEU A 36 -0.20 12.31 -14.35
CA LEU A 36 -0.25 10.93 -13.86
C LEU A 36 0.73 10.06 -14.65
N LYS A 37 1.64 9.39 -13.94
CA LYS A 37 2.63 8.49 -14.51
C LYS A 37 2.04 7.09 -14.61
N VAL A 38 2.09 6.51 -15.81
CA VAL A 38 1.59 5.16 -16.08
C VAL A 38 2.76 4.25 -16.40
N ILE A 39 2.75 3.06 -15.79
CA ILE A 39 3.65 1.96 -16.13
C ILE A 39 2.75 0.80 -16.56
N LEU A 40 2.87 0.37 -17.80
CA LEU A 40 2.05 -0.68 -18.40
C LEU A 40 2.93 -1.88 -18.74
N HIS A 41 2.66 -3.02 -18.12
CA HIS A 41 3.25 -4.30 -18.49
C HIS A 41 2.15 -5.21 -19.03
N ARG A 42 2.30 -5.66 -20.28
CA ARG A 42 1.38 -6.61 -20.89
C ARG A 42 1.97 -8.01 -20.86
N ASP A 43 1.33 -8.88 -20.11
CA ASP A 43 1.56 -10.32 -20.09
C ASP A 43 0.24 -11.03 -20.40
N THR A 44 0.24 -11.97 -21.34
CA THR A 44 -0.94 -12.73 -21.76
C THR A 44 -0.87 -14.20 -21.34
N THR A 45 0.06 -14.56 -20.44
CA THR A 45 0.21 -15.93 -19.91
C THR A 45 -0.99 -16.38 -19.07
N ALA A 46 -1.65 -15.45 -18.38
CA ALA A 46 -2.85 -15.69 -17.60
C ALA A 46 -3.93 -14.63 -17.89
N PRO A 47 -5.23 -14.98 -17.89
CA PRO A 47 -6.32 -14.05 -18.16
C PRO A 47 -6.67 -13.21 -16.92
N VAL A 48 -5.66 -12.60 -16.30
CA VAL A 48 -5.78 -11.74 -15.12
C VAL A 48 -5.16 -10.38 -15.39
N VAL A 49 -5.56 -9.37 -14.62
CA VAL A 49 -5.01 -8.03 -14.65
C VAL A 49 -4.80 -7.53 -13.22
N ALA A 50 -3.68 -6.86 -13.00
CA ALA A 50 -3.42 -6.09 -11.79
C ALA A 50 -3.58 -4.61 -12.12
N VAL A 51 -4.53 -3.95 -11.48
CA VAL A 51 -4.62 -2.49 -11.47
C VAL A 51 -4.03 -2.03 -10.14
N THR A 52 -3.13 -1.06 -10.18
CA THR A 52 -2.41 -0.62 -8.99
C THR A 52 -2.22 0.88 -9.00
N THR A 53 -2.40 1.52 -7.86
CA THR A 53 -2.12 2.94 -7.67
C THR A 53 -1.18 3.14 -6.51
N LEU A 54 -0.12 3.92 -6.76
CA LEU A 54 0.87 4.31 -5.76
C LEU A 54 0.81 5.82 -5.59
N TYR A 55 0.40 6.27 -4.41
CA TYR A 55 0.49 7.65 -4.01
C TYR A 55 1.85 7.88 -3.35
N HIS A 56 2.56 8.92 -3.79
CA HIS A 56 3.83 9.33 -3.18
C HIS A 56 3.60 10.17 -1.92
N VAL A 57 2.79 9.62 -1.02
CA VAL A 57 2.45 10.16 0.29
C VAL A 57 2.48 9.00 1.28
N GLY A 58 3.08 9.19 2.44
CA GLY A 58 3.07 8.21 3.52
C GLY A 58 3.15 8.92 4.86
N SER A 59 3.41 8.17 5.93
CA SER A 59 3.38 8.76 7.28
C SER A 59 4.41 9.86 7.52
N LYS A 60 5.48 9.93 6.70
CA LYS A 60 6.47 11.01 6.81
C LYS A 60 5.92 12.38 6.41
N ASN A 61 4.82 12.42 5.67
CA ASN A 61 4.21 13.62 5.13
C ASN A 61 3.16 14.22 6.08
N GLU A 62 2.89 13.56 7.19
CA GLU A 62 1.89 13.96 8.18
C GLU A 62 2.34 15.15 9.02
N ASP A 63 1.37 15.91 9.55
CA ASP A 63 1.66 16.83 10.64
C ASP A 63 2.08 16.03 11.88
N THR A 64 3.17 16.46 12.50
CA THR A 64 3.69 15.90 13.76
C THR A 64 2.65 15.89 14.90
N ALA A 65 1.66 16.78 14.88
CA ALA A 65 0.55 16.84 15.83
C ALA A 65 -0.67 15.98 15.40
N ARG A 66 -0.62 15.37 14.20
CA ARG A 66 -1.69 14.57 13.58
C ARG A 66 -1.11 13.37 12.82
N THR A 67 -0.55 12.43 13.57
CA THR A 67 0.02 11.21 12.99
C THR A 67 -1.01 10.11 12.77
N GLY A 68 -0.80 9.28 11.75
CA GLY A 68 -1.66 8.15 11.37
C GLY A 68 -2.63 8.45 10.23
N PHE A 69 -2.61 9.66 9.68
CA PHE A 69 -3.52 10.10 8.60
C PHE A 69 -3.32 9.30 7.31
N ALA A 70 -2.07 9.05 6.89
CA ALA A 70 -1.82 8.32 5.66
C ALA A 70 -2.40 6.89 5.73
N HIS A 71 -2.24 6.22 6.87
CA HIS A 71 -2.84 4.91 7.12
C HIS A 71 -4.36 4.99 7.30
N PHE A 72 -4.87 6.05 7.92
CA PHE A 72 -6.31 6.25 8.02
C PHE A 72 -6.97 6.41 6.64
N PHE A 73 -6.31 7.13 5.73
CA PHE A 73 -6.76 7.28 4.34
C PHE A 73 -6.74 5.97 3.57
N GLU A 74 -5.79 5.07 3.87
CA GLU A 74 -5.84 3.70 3.38
C GLU A 74 -7.20 3.05 3.64
N HIS A 75 -7.72 3.19 4.86
CA HIS A 75 -9.04 2.66 5.24
C HIS A 75 -10.19 3.49 4.67
N LEU A 76 -10.11 4.82 4.79
CA LEU A 76 -11.20 5.72 4.48
C LEU A 76 -11.55 5.72 2.99
N LEU A 77 -10.57 5.50 2.10
CA LEU A 77 -10.82 5.43 0.66
C LEU A 77 -11.59 4.17 0.23
N PHE A 78 -11.85 3.22 1.13
CA PHE A 78 -12.77 2.10 0.89
C PHE A 78 -14.23 2.41 1.31
N GLU A 79 -14.48 3.52 2.01
CA GLU A 79 -15.82 3.89 2.49
C GLU A 79 -16.74 4.44 1.39
N GLY A 80 -16.27 4.51 0.13
CA GLY A 80 -17.07 4.86 -1.04
C GLY A 80 -16.70 6.20 -1.68
N SER A 81 -17.44 6.55 -2.71
CA SER A 81 -17.28 7.74 -3.53
C SER A 81 -18.65 8.33 -3.88
N GLU A 82 -18.67 9.37 -4.71
CA GLU A 82 -19.92 9.89 -5.29
C GLU A 82 -20.72 8.81 -6.04
N ASN A 83 -20.06 7.88 -6.74
CA ASN A 83 -20.71 6.85 -7.55
C ASN A 83 -20.63 5.43 -6.95
N VAL A 84 -19.85 5.22 -5.89
CA VAL A 84 -19.72 3.94 -5.17
C VAL A 84 -20.28 4.11 -3.77
N LYS A 85 -21.36 3.41 -3.43
CA LYS A 85 -21.96 3.56 -2.10
C LYS A 85 -21.02 3.03 -1.02
N ARG A 86 -21.28 3.49 0.19
CA ARG A 86 -20.55 3.08 1.39
C ARG A 86 -20.60 1.58 1.63
N GLY A 87 -19.43 0.97 1.79
CA GLY A 87 -19.28 -0.48 1.97
C GLY A 87 -19.65 -1.30 0.72
N GLU A 88 -19.56 -0.70 -0.48
CA GLU A 88 -19.72 -1.42 -1.75
C GLU A 88 -18.42 -1.54 -2.56
N PHE A 89 -17.37 -0.77 -2.25
CA PHE A 89 -16.12 -0.76 -3.04
C PHE A 89 -15.53 -2.17 -3.19
N ASP A 90 -15.38 -2.88 -2.07
CA ASP A 90 -14.92 -4.26 -2.00
C ASP A 90 -15.86 -5.24 -2.71
N LYS A 91 -17.17 -4.98 -2.66
CA LYS A 91 -18.19 -5.81 -3.33
C LYS A 91 -18.06 -5.77 -4.85
N TYR A 92 -17.74 -4.62 -5.45
CA TYR A 92 -17.52 -4.55 -6.90
C TYR A 92 -16.42 -5.51 -7.35
N ILE A 93 -15.29 -5.55 -6.63
CA ILE A 93 -14.14 -6.39 -6.95
C ILE A 93 -14.44 -7.87 -6.67
N THR A 94 -14.97 -8.18 -5.49
CA THR A 94 -15.23 -9.56 -5.08
C THR A 94 -16.35 -10.21 -5.92
N ASN A 95 -17.40 -9.47 -6.28
CA ASN A 95 -18.44 -9.96 -7.20
C ASN A 95 -17.90 -10.20 -8.62
N ALA A 96 -16.84 -9.49 -9.02
CA ALA A 96 -16.14 -9.72 -10.28
C ALA A 96 -15.14 -10.89 -10.21
N GLY A 97 -15.03 -11.58 -9.07
CA GLY A 97 -14.09 -12.68 -8.84
C GLY A 97 -12.66 -12.23 -8.56
N GLY A 98 -12.47 -10.96 -8.16
CA GLY A 98 -11.17 -10.39 -7.85
C GLY A 98 -10.83 -10.38 -6.36
N ALA A 99 -9.64 -9.88 -6.07
CA ALA A 99 -9.16 -9.58 -4.73
C ALA A 99 -8.51 -8.19 -4.73
N LEU A 100 -8.60 -7.49 -3.61
CA LEU A 100 -7.98 -6.17 -3.43
C LEU A 100 -7.25 -6.11 -2.10
N ASN A 101 -6.30 -5.19 -1.99
CA ASN A 101 -5.74 -4.79 -0.70
C ASN A 101 -5.02 -3.45 -0.82
N ALA A 102 -4.54 -2.95 0.31
CA ALA A 102 -3.70 -1.78 0.38
C ALA A 102 -2.59 -1.94 1.42
N ASN A 103 -1.65 -1.00 1.41
CA ASN A 103 -0.73 -0.77 2.52
C ASN A 103 -0.16 0.64 2.48
N THR A 104 0.24 1.08 3.67
CA THR A 104 0.91 2.36 3.89
C THR A 104 2.28 2.15 4.51
N SER A 105 3.27 2.88 4.02
CA SER A 105 4.59 3.01 4.64
C SER A 105 4.86 4.46 5.03
N GLN A 106 6.08 4.74 5.49
CA GLN A 106 6.52 6.12 5.69
C GLN A 106 6.53 6.94 4.39
N ASP A 107 6.69 6.30 3.23
CA ASP A 107 6.96 6.99 1.96
C ASP A 107 5.82 6.93 0.94
N ARG A 108 4.95 5.92 1.04
CA ARG A 108 3.90 5.67 0.04
C ARG A 108 2.69 4.98 0.63
N THR A 109 1.55 5.26 0.04
CA THR A 109 0.31 4.50 0.18
C THR A 109 0.03 3.82 -1.15
N PHE A 110 -0.27 2.54 -1.10
CA PHE A 110 -0.43 1.72 -2.28
C PHE A 110 -1.65 0.85 -2.16
N TYR A 111 -2.38 0.76 -3.25
CA TYR A 111 -3.52 -0.11 -3.36
C TYR A 111 -3.40 -0.91 -4.65
N TYR A 112 -4.05 -2.06 -4.66
CA TYR A 112 -4.13 -2.89 -5.83
C TYR A 112 -5.43 -3.68 -5.88
N GLU A 113 -5.84 -3.98 -7.10
CA GLU A 113 -6.92 -4.88 -7.43
C GLU A 113 -6.40 -5.94 -8.42
N LEU A 114 -6.56 -7.21 -8.05
CA LEU A 114 -6.35 -8.35 -8.92
C LEU A 114 -7.70 -8.80 -9.45
N LEU A 115 -7.86 -8.77 -10.77
CA LEU A 115 -9.12 -9.00 -11.44
C LEU A 115 -8.96 -9.94 -12.64
N PRO A 116 -10.03 -10.60 -13.12
CA PRO A 116 -10.04 -11.18 -14.46
C PRO A 116 -9.74 -10.11 -15.53
N ALA A 117 -9.02 -10.46 -16.59
CA ALA A 117 -8.55 -9.48 -17.58
C ALA A 117 -9.68 -8.68 -18.28
N ASN A 118 -10.87 -9.26 -18.41
CA ASN A 118 -12.05 -8.58 -18.95
C ASN A 118 -12.63 -7.50 -18.02
N GLN A 119 -12.15 -7.42 -16.78
CA GLN A 119 -12.56 -6.44 -15.76
C GLN A 119 -11.57 -5.29 -15.60
N LEU A 120 -10.60 -5.11 -16.51
CA LEU A 120 -9.66 -3.98 -16.48
C LEU A 120 -10.38 -2.62 -16.35
N LYS A 121 -11.49 -2.44 -17.08
CA LYS A 121 -12.28 -1.20 -17.02
C LYS A 121 -12.89 -0.96 -15.62
N LEU A 122 -13.32 -2.03 -14.94
CA LEU A 122 -13.87 -1.94 -13.58
C LEU A 122 -12.80 -1.48 -12.60
N GLY A 123 -11.61 -2.10 -12.62
CA GLY A 123 -10.49 -1.71 -11.76
C GLY A 123 -10.06 -0.26 -11.98
N LEU A 124 -9.89 0.17 -13.24
CA LEU A 124 -9.54 1.56 -13.57
C LEU A 124 -10.61 2.57 -13.12
N TRP A 125 -11.90 2.22 -13.24
CA TRP A 125 -12.99 3.08 -12.78
C TRP A 125 -12.97 3.25 -11.26
N LEU A 126 -12.88 2.16 -10.50
CA LEU A 126 -12.84 2.20 -9.03
C LEU A 126 -11.65 3.00 -8.50
N GLU A 127 -10.48 2.81 -9.13
CA GLU A 127 -9.28 3.59 -8.85
C GLU A 127 -9.47 5.09 -9.10
N SER A 128 -10.13 5.45 -10.20
CA SER A 128 -10.45 6.85 -10.49
C SER A 128 -11.44 7.44 -9.49
N GLU A 129 -12.42 6.66 -9.04
CA GLU A 129 -13.44 7.10 -8.07
C GLU A 129 -12.84 7.48 -6.74
N ARG A 130 -11.96 6.64 -6.18
CA ARG A 130 -11.32 6.98 -4.91
C ARG A 130 -10.24 8.06 -5.04
N MET A 131 -9.66 8.24 -6.23
CA MET A 131 -8.67 9.29 -6.49
C MET A 131 -9.30 10.69 -6.58
N MET A 132 -10.51 10.81 -7.13
CA MET A 132 -11.10 12.11 -7.47
C MET A 132 -12.43 12.41 -6.75
N HIS A 133 -13.17 11.38 -6.33
CA HIS A 133 -14.56 11.50 -5.90
C HIS A 133 -14.80 10.82 -4.54
N ALA A 134 -13.76 10.62 -3.73
CA ALA A 134 -13.91 9.94 -2.43
C ALA A 134 -14.86 10.72 -1.51
N LYS A 135 -15.79 10.01 -0.88
CA LYS A 135 -16.82 10.63 -0.05
C LYS A 135 -16.39 10.62 1.42
N ILE A 136 -15.75 11.72 1.85
CA ILE A 136 -15.24 11.86 3.22
C ILE A 136 -16.34 12.44 4.12
N GLU A 137 -17.02 11.56 4.84
CA GLU A 137 -18.13 11.91 5.74
C GLU A 137 -17.82 11.57 7.19
N GLN A 138 -18.41 12.35 8.12
CA GLN A 138 -18.24 12.14 9.57
C GLN A 138 -18.55 10.71 10.00
N VAL A 139 -19.56 10.08 9.39
CA VAL A 139 -19.94 8.71 9.70
C VAL A 139 -18.84 7.71 9.32
N GLY A 140 -18.21 7.88 8.15
CA GLY A 140 -17.10 7.05 7.69
C GLY A 140 -15.87 7.24 8.57
N VAL A 141 -15.53 8.51 8.88
CA VAL A 141 -14.43 8.85 9.81
C VAL A 141 -14.66 8.23 11.18
N ASN A 142 -15.87 8.32 11.75
CA ASN A 142 -16.15 7.76 13.07
C ASN A 142 -16.03 6.23 13.08
N THR A 143 -16.54 5.55 12.04
CA THR A 143 -16.42 4.09 11.93
C THR A 143 -14.95 3.67 11.78
N GLN A 144 -14.24 4.26 10.82
CA GLN A 144 -12.85 3.88 10.55
C GLN A 144 -11.89 4.24 11.68
N ARG A 145 -12.19 5.30 12.45
CA ARG A 145 -11.42 5.61 13.67
C ARG A 145 -11.44 4.45 14.66
N GLU A 146 -12.60 3.86 14.93
CA GLU A 146 -12.67 2.74 15.86
C GLU A 146 -12.00 1.47 15.28
N VAL A 147 -12.11 1.24 13.97
CA VAL A 147 -11.43 0.12 13.30
C VAL A 147 -9.90 0.24 13.41
N VAL A 148 -9.33 1.40 13.06
CA VAL A 148 -7.88 1.63 13.12
C VAL A 148 -7.37 1.56 14.57
N LYS A 149 -8.14 2.07 15.54
CA LYS A 149 -7.83 1.93 16.96
C LYS A 149 -7.74 0.47 17.38
N GLU A 150 -8.69 -0.35 16.94
CA GLU A 150 -8.70 -1.77 17.26
C GLU A 150 -7.58 -2.54 16.55
N GLU A 151 -7.29 -2.20 15.30
CA GLU A 151 -6.15 -2.73 14.59
C GLU A 151 -4.84 -2.44 15.33
N LYS A 152 -4.64 -1.21 15.82
CA LYS A 152 -3.44 -0.85 16.59
C LYS A 152 -3.33 -1.70 17.85
N ARG A 153 -4.45 -1.87 18.58
CA ARG A 153 -4.48 -2.74 19.76
C ARG A 153 -4.06 -4.16 19.42
N GLN A 154 -4.61 -4.73 18.35
CA GLN A 154 -4.33 -6.13 17.97
C GLN A 154 -2.91 -6.33 17.41
N ARG A 155 -2.43 -5.42 16.54
CA ARG A 155 -1.16 -5.58 15.83
C ARG A 155 0.05 -5.12 16.64
N VAL A 156 -0.14 -4.14 17.53
CA VAL A 156 0.94 -3.45 18.24
C VAL A 156 0.81 -3.63 19.75
N ASP A 157 -0.28 -3.17 20.35
CA ASP A 157 -0.32 -2.98 21.81
C ASP A 157 -0.48 -4.30 22.58
N ASN A 158 -1.28 -5.24 22.06
CA ASN A 158 -1.54 -6.54 22.67
C ASN A 158 -0.66 -7.67 22.12
N ARG A 159 0.39 -7.34 21.37
CA ARG A 159 1.31 -8.33 20.78
C ARG A 159 2.66 -8.30 21.52
N PRO A 160 3.20 -9.45 21.95
CA PRO A 160 4.57 -9.51 22.45
C PRO A 160 5.56 -8.91 21.44
N TYR A 161 6.38 -7.97 21.92
CA TYR A 161 7.33 -7.20 21.10
C TYR A 161 6.69 -6.35 19.98
N GLY A 162 5.37 -6.15 19.97
CA GLY A 162 4.67 -5.38 18.94
C GLY A 162 5.12 -3.91 18.86
N SER A 163 5.50 -3.33 20.00
CA SER A 163 5.98 -1.94 20.09
C SER A 163 7.44 -1.75 19.68
N ILE A 164 8.21 -2.81 19.41
CA ILE A 164 9.67 -2.70 19.20
C ILE A 164 10.02 -1.75 18.06
N LEU A 165 9.30 -1.81 16.94
CA LEU A 165 9.54 -0.94 15.78
C LEU A 165 9.24 0.51 16.13
N THR A 166 8.10 0.78 16.77
CA THR A 166 7.71 2.13 17.21
C THR A 166 8.74 2.73 18.15
N GLU A 167 9.23 1.95 19.12
CA GLU A 167 10.21 2.40 20.09
C GLU A 167 11.61 2.63 19.46
N ILE A 168 12.00 1.82 18.47
CA ILE A 168 13.21 2.02 17.68
C ILE A 168 13.11 3.31 16.88
N LEU A 169 12.05 3.49 16.09
CA LEU A 169 11.86 4.68 15.23
C LEU A 169 11.91 5.96 16.06
N LYS A 170 11.20 5.99 17.19
CA LYS A 170 11.15 7.12 18.12
C LYS A 170 12.52 7.51 18.70
N ARG A 171 13.43 6.54 18.89
CA ARG A 171 14.78 6.76 19.45
C ARG A 171 15.85 7.01 18.41
N ALA A 172 15.71 6.38 17.24
CA ALA A 172 16.64 6.53 16.12
C ALA A 172 16.52 7.93 15.49
N TYR A 173 15.29 8.46 15.40
CA TYR A 173 15.00 9.74 14.77
C TYR A 173 14.54 10.79 15.79
N ARG A 174 15.34 11.83 15.99
CA ARG A 174 15.03 12.94 16.91
C ARG A 174 14.12 13.99 16.28
N GLU A 175 14.42 14.38 15.05
CA GLU A 175 13.71 15.43 14.31
C GLU A 175 12.99 14.89 13.07
N HIS A 176 13.62 13.92 12.36
CA HIS A 176 13.09 13.41 11.11
C HIS A 176 11.69 12.75 11.28
N PRO A 177 10.74 12.97 10.34
CA PRO A 177 9.38 12.42 10.41
C PRO A 177 9.27 10.88 10.52
N TYR A 178 10.35 10.16 10.22
CA TYR A 178 10.42 8.71 10.43
C TYR A 178 10.37 8.28 11.91
N ARG A 179 10.30 9.23 12.85
CA ARG A 179 10.22 8.97 14.29
C ARG A 179 8.90 8.37 14.77
N TRP A 180 7.88 8.26 13.91
CA TRP A 180 6.63 7.53 14.20
C TRP A 180 6.36 6.44 13.17
N ALA A 181 5.60 5.43 13.59
CA ALA A 181 5.13 4.36 12.72
C ALA A 181 3.86 4.81 11.96
N PRO A 182 3.58 4.25 10.77
CA PRO A 182 2.43 4.64 9.95
C PRO A 182 1.06 4.54 10.64
N ILE A 183 0.90 3.60 11.59
CA ILE A 183 -0.34 3.42 12.35
C ILE A 183 -0.67 4.61 13.29
N GLY A 184 0.28 5.53 13.51
CA GLY A 184 0.05 6.76 14.26
C GLY A 184 -0.16 6.62 15.77
N SER A 185 -0.57 7.72 16.38
CA SER A 185 -0.86 7.87 17.80
C SER A 185 -2.37 7.79 18.06
N MET A 186 -2.77 7.09 19.13
CA MET A 186 -4.18 7.02 19.54
C MET A 186 -4.76 8.40 19.85
N ASP A 187 -3.98 9.26 20.50
CA ASP A 187 -4.44 10.61 20.88
C ASP A 187 -4.65 11.48 19.63
N HIS A 188 -3.76 11.37 18.64
CA HIS A 188 -3.90 12.10 17.38
C HIS A 188 -5.11 11.63 16.59
N LEU A 189 -5.34 10.31 16.50
CA LEU A 189 -6.51 9.74 15.84
C LEU A 189 -7.83 10.14 16.52
N ASN A 190 -7.84 10.24 17.86
CA ASN A 190 -9.00 10.69 18.62
C ASN A 190 -9.27 12.20 18.45
N ALA A 191 -8.23 13.01 18.34
CA ALA A 191 -8.34 14.47 18.21
C ALA A 191 -8.66 14.94 16.78
N ALA A 192 -8.36 14.11 15.76
CA ALA A 192 -8.54 14.45 14.36
C ALA A 192 -10.00 14.78 13.99
N ALA A 193 -10.21 15.96 13.42
CA ALA A 193 -11.50 16.46 12.96
C ALA A 193 -11.74 16.19 11.46
N LEU A 194 -13.01 16.25 11.03
CA LEU A 194 -13.42 15.91 9.65
C LEU A 194 -12.76 16.80 8.60
N ASP A 195 -12.64 18.09 8.88
CA ASP A 195 -12.00 19.09 8.03
C ASP A 195 -10.51 18.79 7.81
N GLU A 196 -9.81 18.27 8.82
CA GLU A 196 -8.42 17.83 8.70
C GLU A 196 -8.29 16.66 7.73
N PHE A 197 -9.25 15.72 7.72
CA PHE A 197 -9.28 14.66 6.71
C PHE A 197 -9.52 15.24 5.33
N ILE A 198 -10.54 16.08 5.15
CA ILE A 198 -10.83 16.70 3.86
C ILE A 198 -9.63 17.48 3.31
N ALA A 199 -8.86 18.17 4.16
CA ALA A 199 -7.68 18.93 3.75
C ALA A 199 -6.48 18.05 3.36
N PHE A 200 -6.41 16.82 3.88
CA PHE A 200 -5.33 15.88 3.56
C PHE A 200 -5.55 15.16 2.22
N TYR A 201 -6.82 15.01 1.80
CA TYR A 201 -7.22 14.43 0.53
C TYR A 201 -6.91 15.36 -0.65
#